data_AF-A0A1V5IZ46-F1
#
_entry.id   AF-A0A1V5IZ46-F1
#
_cell.length_a   1.000
_cell.length_b   1.000
_cell.length_c   1.000
_cell.angle_alpha   90.00
_cell.angle_beta   90.00
_cell.angle_gamma   90.00
#
_symmetry.space_group_name_H-M   'P 1'
#
loop_
_entity.id
_entity.type
_entity.pdbx_description
1 polymer ?
#
loop_
_entity_poly.entity_id
_entity_poly.type
_entity_poly.pdbx_seq_one_letter_code
_entity_poly.pdbx_strand_id
1 'polypeptide(L)'
;MPRSYRLTDLAYPHLLASAEISFRAKCLYDLICRYKPDSLAEIAAISRLARKTVLKECEALKDKGWLRFDVAKSSSTIIIPTAPSAVQIRLAMDLTEYRRLWAWFGESVMKVMLDNTVQSSSCLDNCRPQRMSNPETGKALELDRLYFPNVAFEFQGRQHHQLTSMHKDEQHFERAKLLDLAKVGLAEKLGIQIVEITIDDLTIDGIVAKIPETLEIQRIDREGEYIQFIDAMGQDYIRTQTAQLIQAR
;
A
#
# COMPACT_ATOMS: atom_id res chain seq x y z
N MET A 1 -14.14 -3.34 -8.73
CA MET A 1 -13.23 -3.12 -7.59
C MET A 1 -12.67 -1.72 -7.71
N PRO A 2 -12.40 -1.01 -6.59
CA PRO A 2 -11.77 0.30 -6.63
C PRO A 2 -10.37 0.21 -7.26
N ARG A 3 -9.93 1.29 -7.90
CA ARG A 3 -8.61 1.39 -8.56
C ARG A 3 -7.45 1.48 -7.56
N SER A 4 -7.75 1.86 -6.32
CA SER A 4 -6.82 2.05 -5.20
C SER A 4 -7.60 1.84 -3.91
N TYR A 5 -6.98 1.21 -2.91
CA TYR A 5 -7.49 1.07 -1.54
C TYR A 5 -6.86 2.07 -0.56
N ARG A 6 -6.20 3.11 -1.09
CA ARG A 6 -5.62 4.20 -0.30
C ARG A 6 -6.70 4.96 0.44
N LEU A 7 -6.52 5.18 1.74
CA LEU A 7 -7.46 5.91 2.58
C LEU A 7 -7.86 7.26 1.97
N THR A 8 -6.87 8.05 1.56
CA THR A 8 -7.11 9.41 1.05
C THR A 8 -7.91 9.42 -0.25
N ASP A 9 -7.71 8.42 -1.11
CA ASP A 9 -8.44 8.29 -2.39
C ASP A 9 -9.89 7.89 -2.13
N LEU A 10 -10.10 6.92 -1.23
CA LEU A 10 -11.42 6.42 -0.86
C LEU A 10 -12.24 7.44 -0.06
N ALA A 11 -11.58 8.24 0.79
CA ALA A 11 -12.23 9.27 1.58
C ALA A 11 -12.53 10.55 0.80
N TYR A 12 -11.91 10.76 -0.37
CA TYR A 12 -12.05 11.99 -1.16
C TYR A 12 -13.50 12.34 -1.53
N PRO A 13 -14.36 11.40 -1.95
CA PRO A 13 -15.78 11.70 -2.19
C PRO A 13 -16.51 12.23 -0.95
N HIS A 14 -16.18 11.75 0.25
CA HIS A 14 -16.76 12.22 1.51
C HIS A 14 -16.30 13.64 1.85
N LEU A 15 -15.02 13.95 1.58
CA LEU A 15 -14.50 15.31 1.70
C LEU A 15 -15.23 16.28 0.77
N LEU A 16 -15.41 15.87 -0.50
CA LEU A 16 -16.11 16.68 -1.49
C LEU A 16 -17.57 16.95 -1.09
N ALA A 17 -18.25 15.94 -0.54
CA ALA A 17 -19.64 16.05 -0.09
C ALA A 17 -19.80 16.90 1.20
N SER A 18 -18.74 17.10 1.98
CA SER A 18 -18.84 17.84 3.24
C SER A 18 -19.14 19.33 3.01
N ALA A 19 -20.21 19.84 3.62
CA ALA A 19 -20.54 21.27 3.63
C ALA A 19 -19.74 22.05 4.69
N GLU A 20 -19.15 21.37 5.66
CA GLU A 20 -18.40 21.98 6.76
C GLU A 20 -16.98 22.37 6.37
N ILE A 21 -16.47 21.82 5.27
CA ILE A 21 -15.13 22.09 4.76
C ILE A 21 -15.22 23.07 3.59
N SER A 22 -14.46 24.15 3.67
CA SER A 22 -14.40 25.15 2.59
C SER A 22 -13.83 24.54 1.31
N PHE A 23 -14.22 25.04 0.13
CA PHE A 23 -13.64 24.58 -1.14
C PHE A 23 -12.10 24.72 -1.15
N ARG A 24 -11.58 25.79 -0.55
CA ARG A 24 -10.13 26.02 -0.43
C ARG A 24 -9.45 24.97 0.42
N ALA A 25 -10.03 24.60 1.56
CA ALA A 25 -9.53 23.53 2.42
C ALA A 25 -9.52 22.18 1.67
N LYS A 26 -10.56 21.87 0.88
CA LYS A 26 -10.59 20.66 0.05
C LYS A 26 -9.43 20.63 -0.96
N CYS A 27 -9.15 21.75 -1.63
CA CYS A 27 -8.02 21.86 -2.55
C CYS A 27 -6.66 21.71 -1.83
N LEU A 28 -6.52 22.29 -0.63
CA LEU A 28 -5.30 22.15 0.16
C LEU A 28 -5.08 20.71 0.61
N TYR A 29 -6.13 19.99 1.01
CA TYR A 29 -6.05 18.57 1.35
C TYR A 29 -5.57 17.72 0.15
N ASP A 30 -6.15 17.93 -1.05
CA ASP A 30 -5.71 17.23 -2.26
C ASP A 30 -4.23 17.52 -2.60
N LEU A 31 -3.81 18.79 -2.49
CA LEU A 31 -2.42 19.20 -2.65
C LEU A 31 -1.51 18.48 -1.65
N ILE A 32 -1.89 18.42 -0.37
CA ILE A 32 -1.11 17.74 0.67
C ILE A 32 -0.97 16.24 0.36
N CYS A 33 -2.04 15.58 -0.10
CA CYS A 33 -2.01 14.16 -0.45
C CYS A 33 -1.05 13.85 -1.60
N ARG A 34 -0.97 14.74 -2.60
CA ARG A 34 -0.16 14.55 -3.81
C ARG A 34 1.29 14.97 -3.66
N TYR A 35 1.54 16.11 -3.01
CA TYR A 35 2.86 16.73 -2.96
C TYR A 35 3.60 16.50 -1.64
N LYS A 36 2.92 15.98 -0.60
CA LYS A 36 3.49 15.66 0.72
C LYS A 36 4.41 16.77 1.29
N PRO A 37 3.93 18.02 1.37
CA PRO A 37 4.75 19.11 1.89
C PRO A 37 5.13 18.87 3.36
N ASP A 38 6.31 19.34 3.74
CA ASP A 38 6.94 19.18 5.05
C ASP A 38 6.57 20.31 6.02
N SER A 39 5.90 21.35 5.53
CA SER A 39 5.54 22.49 6.36
C SER A 39 4.38 23.31 5.80
N LEU A 40 3.75 24.11 6.67
CA LEU A 40 2.77 25.13 6.25
C LEU A 40 3.39 26.20 5.32
N ALA A 41 4.71 26.45 5.44
CA ALA A 41 5.41 27.39 4.57
C ALA A 41 5.52 26.84 3.14
N GLU A 42 5.81 25.55 3.01
CA GLU A 42 5.85 24.86 1.72
C GLU A 42 4.46 24.77 1.09
N ILE A 43 3.42 24.45 1.88
CA ILE A 43 2.03 24.50 1.39
C ILE A 43 1.70 25.89 0.84
N ALA A 44 2.09 26.95 1.54
CA ALA A 44 1.88 28.34 1.09
C ALA A 44 2.63 28.64 -0.21
N ALA A 45 3.87 28.17 -0.35
CA ALA A 45 4.65 28.33 -1.58
C ALA A 45 4.00 27.63 -2.78
N ILE A 46 3.59 26.37 -2.62
CA ILE A 46 2.99 25.56 -3.70
C ILE A 46 1.59 26.09 -4.06
N SER A 47 0.75 26.36 -3.06
CA SER A 47 -0.63 26.83 -3.27
C SER A 47 -0.72 28.31 -3.67
N ARG A 48 0.37 29.07 -3.52
CA ARG A 48 0.45 30.53 -3.70
C ARG A 48 -0.54 31.30 -2.81
N LEU A 49 -0.95 30.71 -1.68
CA LEU A 49 -1.80 31.34 -0.69
C LEU A 49 -0.96 31.99 0.41
N ALA A 50 -1.51 33.05 1.02
CA ALA A 50 -0.89 33.63 2.20
C ALA A 50 -0.79 32.58 3.32
N ARG A 51 0.35 32.53 4.02
CA ARG A 51 0.60 31.56 5.12
C ARG A 51 -0.50 31.58 6.19
N LYS A 52 -1.06 32.76 6.50
CA LYS A 52 -2.19 32.91 7.44
C LYS A 52 -3.45 32.16 6.96
N THR A 53 -3.72 32.20 5.66
CA THR A 53 -4.84 31.47 5.05
C THR A 53 -4.59 29.98 5.09
N VAL A 54 -3.39 29.52 4.71
CA VAL A 54 -3.01 28.10 4.79
C VAL A 54 -3.18 27.57 6.21
N LEU A 55 -2.62 28.26 7.21
CA LEU A 55 -2.78 27.89 8.61
C LEU A 55 -4.26 27.75 9.00
N LYS A 56 -5.08 28.75 8.69
CA LYS A 56 -6.52 28.72 9.00
C LYS A 56 -7.23 27.51 8.39
N GLU A 57 -7.01 27.24 7.11
CA GLU A 57 -7.70 26.14 6.42
C GLU A 57 -7.17 24.76 6.86
N CYS A 58 -5.87 24.64 7.12
CA CYS A 58 -5.27 23.42 7.64
C CYS A 58 -5.71 23.12 9.09
N GLU A 59 -5.85 24.13 9.94
CA GLU A 59 -6.45 23.97 11.27
C GLU A 59 -7.92 23.53 11.17
N ALA A 60 -8.70 24.10 10.25
CA ALA A 60 -10.09 23.67 10.03
C ALA A 60 -10.18 22.21 9.55
N LEU A 61 -9.25 21.76 8.68
CA LEU A 61 -9.16 20.36 8.29
C LEU A 61 -8.78 19.47 9.48
N LYS A 62 -7.82 19.90 10.30
CA LYS A 62 -7.41 19.16 11.51
C LYS A 62 -8.56 19.02 12.50
N ASP A 63 -9.25 20.11 12.81
CA ASP A 63 -10.38 20.13 13.75
C ASP A 63 -11.53 19.22 13.31
N LYS A 64 -11.64 19.00 12.00
CA LYS A 64 -12.63 18.10 11.39
C LYS A 64 -12.10 16.69 11.13
N GLY A 65 -10.86 16.38 11.53
CA GLY A 65 -10.27 15.05 11.41
C GLY A 65 -9.78 14.68 10.01
N TRP A 66 -9.54 15.64 9.13
CA TRP A 66 -8.97 15.42 7.80
C TRP A 66 -7.44 15.55 7.78
N LEU A 67 -6.84 16.22 8.77
CA LEU A 67 -5.40 16.28 8.94
C LEU A 67 -5.03 15.89 10.37
N ARG A 68 -3.89 15.25 10.52
CA ARG A 68 -3.19 15.11 11.80
C ARG A 68 -1.85 15.83 11.70
N PHE A 69 -1.47 16.51 12.78
CA PHE A 69 -0.15 17.10 12.92
C PHE A 69 0.62 16.35 14.00
N ASP A 70 1.76 15.79 13.63
CA ASP A 70 2.73 15.26 14.58
C ASP A 70 3.95 16.19 14.66
N VAL A 71 4.67 16.13 15.77
CA VAL A 71 5.90 16.90 15.97
C VAL A 71 7.08 15.95 15.81
N ALA A 72 7.92 16.19 14.80
CA ALA A 72 9.16 15.45 14.64
C ALA A 72 10.16 15.77 15.78
N LYS A 73 11.14 14.90 16.00
CA LYS A 73 12.24 15.11 16.98
C LYS A 73 13.00 16.45 16.77
N SER A 74 12.95 17.02 15.56
CA SER A 74 13.61 18.27 15.18
C SER A 74 12.67 19.50 15.16
N SER A 75 11.47 19.41 15.76
CA SER A 75 10.45 20.48 15.79
C SER A 75 9.77 20.81 14.45
N SER A 76 9.97 20.01 13.39
CA SER A 76 9.18 20.13 12.17
C SER A 76 7.79 19.50 12.37
N THR A 77 6.75 20.20 11.88
CA THR A 77 5.37 19.68 11.89
C THR A 77 5.22 18.66 10.76
N ILE A 78 5.01 17.40 11.11
CA ILE A 78 4.64 16.35 10.15
C ILE A 78 3.15 16.47 9.88
N ILE A 79 2.81 16.77 8.64
CA ILE A 79 1.42 16.88 8.18
C ILE A 79 1.00 15.54 7.58
N ILE A 80 0.03 14.90 8.21
CA ILE A 80 -0.48 13.58 7.83
C ILE A 80 -1.92 13.73 7.32
N PRO A 81 -2.18 13.49 6.02
CA PRO A 81 -3.54 13.41 5.52
C PRO A 81 -4.23 12.14 6.04
N THR A 82 -5.46 12.31 6.53
CA THR A 82 -6.29 11.24 7.10
C THR A 82 -7.76 11.52 6.80
N ALA A 83 -8.67 10.79 7.43
CA ALA A 83 -10.10 11.04 7.33
C ALA A 83 -10.77 10.98 8.71
N PRO A 84 -11.95 11.61 8.89
CA PRO A 84 -12.68 11.54 10.14
C PRO A 84 -12.99 10.09 10.53
N SER A 85 -12.94 9.77 11.82
CA SER A 85 -13.17 8.41 12.37
C SER A 85 -14.40 7.71 11.76
N ALA A 86 -15.54 8.41 11.69
CA ALA A 86 -16.77 7.86 11.11
C ALA A 86 -16.62 7.47 9.62
N VAL A 87 -15.80 8.20 8.86
CA VAL A 87 -15.47 7.87 7.46
C VAL A 87 -14.53 6.67 7.43
N GLN A 88 -13.49 6.64 8.26
CA GLN A 88 -12.54 5.52 8.33
C GLN A 88 -13.23 4.19 8.68
N ILE A 89 -14.09 4.20 9.71
CA ILE A 89 -14.90 3.04 10.11
C ILE A 89 -15.78 2.58 8.96
N ARG A 90 -16.44 3.51 8.25
CA ARG A 90 -17.26 3.16 7.09
C ARG A 90 -16.45 2.50 5.98
N LEU A 91 -15.28 3.05 5.66
CA LEU A 91 -14.39 2.49 4.64
C LEU A 91 -13.86 1.10 5.03
N ALA A 92 -13.57 0.87 6.31
CA ALA A 92 -13.19 -0.45 6.81
C ALA A 92 -14.34 -1.46 6.70
N MET A 93 -15.59 -1.05 6.97
CA MET A 93 -16.77 -1.88 6.76
C MET A 93 -16.95 -2.22 5.27
N ASP A 94 -16.81 -1.24 4.38
CA ASP A 94 -16.92 -1.47 2.93
C ASP A 94 -15.81 -2.44 2.46
N LEU A 95 -14.58 -2.27 2.94
CA LEU A 95 -13.45 -3.18 2.66
C LEU A 95 -13.71 -4.61 3.18
N THR A 96 -14.40 -4.75 4.31
CA THR A 96 -14.83 -6.07 4.85
C THR A 96 -15.75 -6.82 3.88
N GLU A 97 -16.60 -6.11 3.14
CA GLU A 97 -17.45 -6.72 2.12
C GLU A 97 -16.68 -6.98 0.83
N TYR A 98 -15.86 -6.03 0.36
CA TYR A 98 -15.09 -6.21 -0.88
C TYR A 98 -14.07 -7.34 -0.80
N ARG A 99 -13.43 -7.54 0.36
CA ARG A 99 -12.41 -8.60 0.51
C ARG A 99 -12.94 -10.01 0.29
N ARG A 100 -14.27 -10.22 0.43
CA ARG A 100 -14.92 -11.51 0.14
C ARG A 100 -14.84 -11.88 -1.34
N LEU A 101 -14.56 -10.91 -2.21
CA LEU A 101 -14.44 -11.08 -3.66
C LEU A 101 -12.99 -11.26 -4.12
N TRP A 102 -12.02 -11.26 -3.21
CA TRP A 102 -10.60 -11.41 -3.56
C TRP A 102 -10.27 -12.87 -3.83
N ALA A 103 -9.69 -13.14 -5.01
CA ALA A 103 -9.23 -14.48 -5.39
C ALA A 103 -8.02 -14.92 -4.54
N TRP A 104 -7.07 -14.02 -4.34
CA TRP A 104 -5.82 -14.28 -3.61
C TRP A 104 -5.73 -13.33 -2.43
N PHE A 105 -6.13 -13.81 -1.25
CA PHE A 105 -6.27 -12.95 -0.08
C PHE A 105 -4.95 -12.32 0.36
N GLY A 106 -3.88 -13.10 0.53
CA GLY A 106 -2.58 -12.58 0.98
C GLY A 106 -1.97 -11.53 0.03
N GLU A 107 -1.98 -11.80 -1.27
CA GLU A 107 -1.57 -10.86 -2.31
C GLU A 107 -2.42 -9.57 -2.29
N SER A 108 -3.74 -9.72 -2.10
CA SER A 108 -4.65 -8.56 -2.00
C SER A 108 -4.37 -7.73 -0.75
N VAL A 109 -4.09 -8.36 0.40
CA VAL A 109 -3.69 -7.66 1.64
C VAL A 109 -2.39 -6.89 1.41
N MET A 110 -1.37 -7.51 0.80
CA MET A 110 -0.12 -6.84 0.43
C MET A 110 -0.41 -5.58 -0.41
N LYS A 111 -1.25 -5.70 -1.45
CA LYS A 111 -1.63 -4.58 -2.32
C LYS A 111 -2.34 -3.46 -1.57
N VAL A 112 -3.28 -3.78 -0.69
CA VAL A 112 -3.97 -2.78 0.14
C VAL A 112 -2.99 -2.06 1.07
N MET A 113 -2.05 -2.78 1.68
CA MET A 113 -1.01 -2.17 2.51
C MET A 113 -0.12 -1.25 1.68
N LEU A 114 0.35 -1.71 0.51
CA LEU A 114 1.18 -0.93 -0.41
C LEU A 114 0.47 0.34 -0.91
N ASP A 115 -0.83 0.29 -1.19
CA ASP A 115 -1.63 1.46 -1.57
C ASP A 115 -1.56 2.58 -0.52
N ASN A 116 -1.43 2.20 0.76
CA ASN A 116 -1.39 3.10 1.88
C ASN A 116 0.03 3.46 2.32
N THR A 117 1.06 2.65 2.03
CA THR A 117 2.43 2.86 2.55
C THR A 117 3.41 3.42 1.51
N VAL A 118 3.16 3.27 0.21
CA VAL A 118 4.02 3.84 -0.84
C VAL A 118 3.44 5.16 -1.34
N GLN A 119 4.23 6.22 -1.45
CA GLN A 119 3.83 7.54 -1.98
C GLN A 119 3.79 7.53 -3.53
N SER A 120 3.09 6.57 -4.11
CA SER A 120 2.79 6.51 -5.55
C SER A 120 1.48 5.80 -5.79
N SER A 121 0.62 6.38 -6.62
CA SER A 121 -0.58 5.72 -7.15
C SER A 121 -0.36 5.10 -8.54
N SER A 122 0.85 5.28 -9.10
CA SER A 122 1.22 4.75 -10.41
C SER A 122 1.82 3.35 -10.27
N CYS A 123 0.94 2.37 -10.02
CA CYS A 123 1.30 0.96 -10.04
C CYS A 123 0.47 0.18 -11.07
N LEU A 124 1.00 -0.97 -11.48
CA LEU A 124 0.35 -1.94 -12.34
C LEU A 124 0.26 -3.26 -11.59
N ASP A 125 -0.96 -3.70 -11.29
CA ASP A 125 -1.21 -5.00 -10.64
C ASP A 125 -1.25 -6.13 -11.67
N ASN A 126 -0.70 -7.28 -11.30
CA ASN A 126 -0.72 -8.52 -12.07
C ASN A 126 -0.27 -8.31 -13.52
N CYS A 127 0.77 -7.49 -13.68
CA CYS A 127 1.25 -7.08 -14.98
C CYS A 127 2.20 -8.13 -15.56
N ARG A 128 2.21 -8.30 -16.88
CA ARG A 128 3.04 -9.29 -17.57
C ARG A 128 3.93 -8.59 -18.60
N PRO A 129 5.08 -8.02 -18.19
CA PRO A 129 5.97 -7.32 -19.11
C PRO A 129 6.39 -8.24 -20.26
N GLN A 130 6.17 -7.82 -21.51
CA GLN A 130 6.46 -8.68 -22.68
C GLN A 130 7.92 -9.17 -22.73
N ARG A 131 8.86 -8.34 -22.25
CA ARG A 131 10.29 -8.66 -22.21
C ARG A 131 10.67 -9.63 -21.09
N MET A 132 9.72 -10.03 -20.25
CA MET A 132 9.90 -10.97 -19.15
C MET A 132 9.10 -12.23 -19.44
N SER A 133 9.67 -13.14 -20.22
CA SER A 133 9.03 -14.40 -20.62
C SER A 133 9.71 -15.60 -20.00
N ASN A 134 8.93 -16.60 -19.61
CA ASN A 134 9.39 -17.89 -19.13
C ASN A 134 10.30 -18.53 -20.20
N PRO A 135 11.56 -18.85 -19.89
CA PRO A 135 12.51 -19.41 -20.87
C PRO A 135 12.06 -20.74 -21.48
N GLU A 136 11.29 -21.54 -20.76
CA GLU A 136 10.84 -22.87 -21.22
C GLU A 136 9.57 -22.77 -22.07
N THR A 137 8.59 -21.97 -21.64
CA THR A 137 7.25 -21.95 -22.25
C THR A 137 7.02 -20.76 -23.17
N GLY A 138 7.90 -19.76 -23.12
CA GLY A 138 7.75 -18.48 -23.84
C GLY A 138 6.61 -17.59 -23.33
N LYS A 139 5.87 -18.00 -22.30
CA LYS A 139 4.77 -17.21 -21.73
C LYS A 139 5.28 -16.09 -20.85
N ALA A 140 4.67 -14.91 -20.95
CA ALA A 140 5.04 -13.77 -20.11
C ALA A 140 4.83 -14.07 -18.62
N LEU A 141 5.87 -13.81 -17.82
CA LEU A 141 5.86 -13.92 -16.38
C LEU A 141 5.08 -12.74 -15.79
N GLU A 142 4.32 -13.02 -14.73
CA GLU A 142 3.51 -12.02 -14.02
C GLU A 142 4.32 -11.35 -12.92
N LEU A 143 4.06 -10.08 -12.69
CA LEU A 143 4.46 -9.35 -11.49
C LEU A 143 3.22 -8.94 -10.71
N ASP A 144 3.15 -9.29 -9.42
CA ASP A 144 1.94 -9.04 -8.62
C ASP A 144 1.63 -7.54 -8.52
N ARG A 145 2.66 -6.72 -8.30
CA ARG A 145 2.57 -5.26 -8.37
C ARG A 145 3.85 -4.63 -8.84
N LEU A 146 3.79 -3.83 -9.91
CA LEU A 146 4.91 -3.04 -10.43
C LEU A 146 4.68 -1.54 -10.20
N TYR A 147 5.54 -0.90 -9.41
CA TYR A 147 5.75 0.54 -9.43
C TYR A 147 6.72 0.88 -10.57
N PHE A 148 6.14 1.27 -11.70
CA PHE A 148 6.90 1.53 -12.92
C PHE A 148 7.87 2.71 -12.73
N PRO A 149 9.12 2.62 -13.23
CA PRO A 149 9.66 1.52 -14.02
C PRO A 149 10.43 0.44 -13.25
N ASN A 150 10.72 0.63 -11.96
CA ASN A 150 11.92 0.00 -11.38
C ASN A 150 11.68 -0.90 -10.17
N VAL A 151 10.49 -0.94 -9.56
CA VAL A 151 10.29 -1.73 -8.33
C VAL A 151 9.04 -2.58 -8.44
N ALA A 152 9.18 -3.89 -8.32
CA ALA A 152 8.09 -4.84 -8.25
C ALA A 152 8.01 -5.47 -6.87
N PHE A 153 6.79 -5.71 -6.38
CA PHE A 153 6.52 -6.48 -5.18
C PHE A 153 5.87 -7.80 -5.56
N GLU A 154 6.34 -8.88 -4.94
CA GLU A 154 5.91 -10.27 -5.20
C GLU A 154 5.49 -10.93 -3.91
N PHE A 155 4.24 -11.37 -3.83
CA PHE A 155 3.74 -12.06 -2.66
C PHE A 155 4.12 -13.54 -2.68
N GLN A 156 5.05 -13.91 -1.82
CA GLN A 156 5.48 -15.28 -1.61
C GLN A 156 4.52 -15.98 -0.65
N GLY A 157 3.41 -16.48 -1.22
CA GLY A 157 2.49 -17.36 -0.51
C GLY A 157 3.16 -18.66 -0.05
N ARG A 158 2.45 -19.45 0.76
CA ARG A 158 2.94 -20.71 1.36
C ARG A 158 3.56 -21.72 0.40
N GLN A 159 3.15 -21.65 -0.86
CA GLN A 159 3.49 -22.63 -1.88
C GLN A 159 4.97 -22.53 -2.33
N HIS A 160 5.71 -21.48 -1.92
CA HIS A 160 7.12 -21.31 -2.33
C HIS A 160 8.15 -21.90 -1.34
N HIS A 161 7.78 -22.18 -0.07
CA HIS A 161 8.78 -22.54 0.96
C HIS A 161 8.67 -23.95 1.55
N GLN A 162 7.61 -24.70 1.27
CA GLN A 162 7.48 -26.09 1.74
C GLN A 162 6.88 -26.96 0.63
N LEU A 163 7.35 -28.22 0.55
CA LEU A 163 6.65 -29.33 -0.09
C LEU A 163 5.28 -29.50 0.58
N THR A 164 4.36 -28.59 0.28
CA THR A 164 2.95 -28.80 0.57
C THR A 164 2.50 -29.95 -0.30
N SER A 165 1.60 -30.77 0.21
CA SER A 165 1.02 -31.99 -0.39
C SER A 165 0.36 -31.80 -1.77
N MET A 166 0.51 -30.61 -2.38
CA MET A 166 0.16 -30.24 -3.74
C MET A 166 1.34 -30.42 -4.73
N HIS A 167 2.60 -30.50 -4.28
CA HIS A 167 3.75 -30.85 -5.12
C HIS A 167 3.94 -32.36 -5.10
N LYS A 168 3.39 -33.06 -6.10
CA LYS A 168 3.49 -34.51 -6.24
C LYS A 168 4.90 -35.02 -6.64
N ASP A 169 5.90 -34.15 -6.79
CA ASP A 169 7.24 -34.57 -7.22
C ASP A 169 8.33 -33.53 -6.92
N GLU A 170 9.51 -33.98 -6.51
CA GLU A 170 10.71 -33.16 -6.23
C GLU A 170 11.09 -32.28 -7.44
N GLN A 171 10.81 -32.77 -8.65
CA GLN A 171 11.01 -32.05 -9.90
C GLN A 171 10.17 -30.78 -10.04
N HIS A 172 8.96 -30.72 -9.46
CA HIS A 172 8.12 -29.53 -9.52
C HIS A 172 8.65 -28.41 -8.61
N PHE A 173 9.26 -28.78 -7.49
CA PHE A 173 9.88 -27.83 -6.57
C PHE A 173 11.13 -27.20 -7.17
N GLU A 174 12.01 -28.01 -7.77
CA GLU A 174 13.20 -27.50 -8.48
C GLU A 174 12.83 -26.61 -9.67
N ARG A 175 11.77 -26.94 -10.43
CA ARG A 175 11.26 -26.08 -11.50
C ARG A 175 10.73 -24.74 -10.98
N ALA A 176 10.01 -24.72 -9.87
CA ALA A 176 9.53 -23.48 -9.26
C ALA A 176 10.70 -22.57 -8.87
N LYS A 177 11.73 -23.14 -8.23
CA LYS A 177 12.95 -22.41 -7.85
C LYS A 177 13.71 -21.86 -9.06
N LEU A 178 13.82 -22.63 -10.14
CA LEU A 178 14.42 -22.16 -11.39
C LEU A 178 13.62 -21.02 -12.02
N LEU A 179 12.29 -21.08 -11.97
CA LEU A 179 11.43 -20.01 -12.48
C LEU A 179 11.56 -18.73 -11.66
N ASP A 180 11.63 -18.82 -10.33
CA ASP A 180 11.85 -17.67 -9.46
C ASP A 180 13.23 -17.03 -9.75
N LEU A 181 14.28 -17.83 -9.89
CA LEU A 181 15.62 -17.34 -10.29
C LEU A 181 15.60 -16.68 -11.68
N ALA A 182 14.90 -17.28 -12.66
CA ALA A 182 14.74 -16.70 -13.99
C ALA A 182 13.97 -15.37 -13.94
N LYS A 183 12.94 -15.28 -13.09
CA LYS A 183 12.14 -14.08 -12.87
C LYS A 183 13.01 -12.93 -12.36
N VAL A 184 13.80 -13.18 -11.32
CA VAL A 184 14.76 -12.22 -10.76
C VAL A 184 15.78 -11.78 -11.80
N GLY A 185 16.42 -12.73 -12.50
CA GLY A 185 17.44 -12.41 -13.50
C GLY A 185 16.90 -11.64 -14.71
N LEU A 186 15.66 -11.89 -15.13
CA LEU A 186 15.02 -11.11 -16.21
C LEU A 186 14.60 -9.72 -15.74
N ALA A 187 14.09 -9.59 -14.51
CA ALA A 187 13.75 -8.31 -13.92
C ALA A 187 14.98 -7.42 -13.78
N GLU A 188 16.10 -7.96 -13.28
CA GLU A 188 17.37 -7.24 -13.16
C GLU A 188 17.86 -6.70 -14.51
N LYS A 189 17.77 -7.50 -15.59
CA LYS A 189 18.09 -7.05 -16.96
C LYS A 189 17.22 -5.90 -17.45
N LEU A 190 16.01 -5.74 -16.89
CA LEU A 190 15.08 -4.66 -17.21
C LEU A 190 15.22 -3.47 -16.24
N GLY A 191 16.14 -3.54 -15.26
CA GLY A 191 16.28 -2.53 -14.22
C GLY A 191 15.16 -2.56 -13.17
N ILE A 192 14.44 -3.69 -13.08
CA ILE A 192 13.37 -3.90 -12.10
C ILE A 192 13.94 -4.65 -10.90
N GLN A 193 13.93 -3.99 -9.74
CA GLN A 193 14.16 -4.61 -8.45
C GLN A 193 12.90 -5.37 -8.01
N ILE A 194 13.02 -6.68 -7.78
CA ILE A 194 11.97 -7.49 -7.18
C ILE A 194 12.12 -7.47 -5.65
N VAL A 195 11.04 -7.13 -4.96
CA VAL A 195 10.91 -7.18 -3.51
C VAL A 195 9.93 -8.29 -3.15
N GLU A 196 10.46 -9.36 -2.56
CA GLU A 196 9.63 -10.46 -2.06
C GLU A 196 8.97 -10.10 -0.74
N ILE A 197 7.66 -10.28 -0.66
CA ILE A 197 6.83 -10.12 0.55
C ILE A 197 6.36 -11.49 0.98
N THR A 198 6.77 -11.93 2.15
CA THR A 198 6.34 -13.19 2.76
C THR A 198 5.06 -13.00 3.56
N ILE A 199 4.51 -14.10 4.08
CA ILE A 199 3.35 -14.05 4.98
C ILE A 199 3.65 -13.22 6.23
N ASP A 200 4.82 -13.40 6.82
CA ASP A 200 5.21 -12.74 8.07
C ASP A 200 5.42 -11.22 7.88
N ASP A 201 5.62 -10.76 6.64
CA ASP A 201 5.71 -9.35 6.29
C ASP A 201 4.34 -8.64 6.21
N LEU A 202 3.21 -9.38 6.29
CA LEU A 202 1.84 -8.81 6.16
C LEU A 202 1.37 -8.08 7.42
N THR A 203 2.13 -7.07 7.81
CA THR A 203 1.79 -6.01 8.76
C THR A 203 2.19 -4.68 8.14
N ILE A 204 1.62 -3.56 8.60
CA ILE A 204 2.01 -2.22 8.14
C ILE A 204 3.51 -1.99 8.35
N ASP A 205 4.05 -2.41 9.50
CA ASP A 205 5.49 -2.30 9.78
C ASP A 205 6.35 -3.23 8.92
N GLY A 206 5.89 -4.48 8.72
CA GLY A 206 6.56 -5.43 7.83
C GLY A 206 6.65 -4.91 6.40
N ILE A 207 5.52 -4.46 5.83
CA ILE A 207 5.50 -3.86 4.49
C ILE A 207 6.40 -2.63 4.42
N VAL A 208 6.32 -1.70 5.38
CA VAL A 208 7.16 -0.50 5.40
C VAL A 208 8.65 -0.84 5.42
N ALA A 209 9.05 -1.86 6.20
CA ALA A 209 10.45 -2.31 6.27
C ALA A 209 10.97 -2.92 4.95
N LYS A 210 10.06 -3.36 4.07
CA LYS A 210 10.38 -3.96 2.77
C LYS A 210 10.39 -2.95 1.63
N ILE A 211 9.88 -1.74 1.84
CA ILE A 211 9.91 -0.68 0.82
C ILE A 211 11.37 -0.22 0.62
N PRO A 212 11.92 -0.31 -0.61
CA PRO A 212 13.28 0.14 -0.89
C PRO A 212 13.37 1.68 -0.85
N GLU A 213 14.56 2.22 -0.58
CA GLU A 213 14.81 3.66 -0.50
C GLU A 213 14.48 4.43 -1.80
N THR A 214 14.43 3.73 -2.93
CA THR A 214 14.04 4.28 -4.24
C THR A 214 12.55 4.62 -4.33
N LEU A 215 11.72 4.08 -3.42
CA LEU A 215 10.32 4.42 -3.27
C LEU A 215 10.11 5.26 -2.02
N GLU A 216 9.40 6.36 -2.19
CA GLU A 216 9.04 7.21 -1.08
C GLU A 216 7.93 6.57 -0.23
N ILE A 217 8.11 6.60 1.10
CA ILE A 217 7.11 6.10 2.05
C ILE A 217 6.06 7.19 2.31
N GLN A 218 4.79 6.80 2.24
CA GLN A 218 3.62 7.62 2.55
C GLN A 218 3.59 7.97 4.04
N ARG A 219 3.17 9.21 4.37
CA ARG A 219 2.76 9.54 5.74
C ARG A 219 1.37 8.97 6.01
N ILE A 220 1.29 8.06 6.98
CA ILE A 220 0.05 7.41 7.38
C ILE A 220 -0.28 7.70 8.83
N ASP A 221 -1.57 7.85 9.09
CA ASP A 221 -2.12 7.91 10.43
C ASP A 221 -2.24 6.48 10.98
N ARG A 222 -1.19 6.01 11.66
CA ARG A 222 -1.11 4.65 12.20
C ARG A 222 -2.13 4.36 13.30
N GLU A 223 -2.65 5.42 13.92
CA GLU A 223 -3.69 5.33 14.95
C GLU A 223 -5.10 5.39 14.34
N GLY A 224 -5.22 5.73 13.06
CA GLY A 224 -6.49 5.79 12.34
C GLY A 224 -7.12 4.41 12.16
N GLU A 225 -8.44 4.33 12.31
CA GLU A 225 -9.19 3.08 12.34
C GLU A 225 -9.05 2.28 11.04
N TYR A 226 -8.89 2.95 9.90
CA TYR A 226 -8.74 2.27 8.61
C TYR A 226 -7.37 1.59 8.48
N ILE A 227 -6.29 2.24 8.94
CA ILE A 227 -4.94 1.68 8.92
C ILE A 227 -4.82 0.53 9.92
N GLN A 228 -5.38 0.69 11.12
CA GLN A 228 -5.46 -0.38 12.13
C GLN A 228 -6.27 -1.58 11.62
N PHE A 229 -7.36 -1.34 10.90
CA PHE A 229 -8.16 -2.40 10.30
C PHE A 229 -7.36 -3.20 9.24
N ILE A 230 -6.64 -2.51 8.35
CA ILE A 230 -5.79 -3.17 7.36
C ILE A 230 -4.68 -3.99 8.03
N ASP A 231 -4.04 -3.43 9.07
CA ASP A 231 -3.00 -4.13 9.83
C ASP A 231 -3.56 -5.39 10.51
N ALA A 232 -4.70 -5.27 11.21
CA ALA A 232 -5.38 -6.39 11.84
C ALA A 232 -5.77 -7.49 10.83
N MET A 233 -6.18 -7.10 9.62
CA MET A 233 -6.47 -8.06 8.56
C MET A 233 -5.24 -8.88 8.14
N GLY A 234 -4.07 -8.26 8.08
CA GLY A 234 -2.81 -8.95 7.83
C GLY A 234 -2.39 -9.86 8.98
N GLN A 235 -2.48 -9.38 10.22
CA GLN A 235 -2.22 -10.19 11.42
C GLN A 235 -3.14 -11.42 11.53
N ASP A 236 -4.42 -11.25 11.22
CA ASP A 236 -5.40 -12.35 11.19
C ASP A 236 -5.01 -13.40 10.14
N TYR A 237 -4.57 -12.95 8.96
CA TYR A 237 -4.07 -13.86 7.93
C TYR A 237 -2.84 -14.62 8.40
N ILE A 238 -1.83 -13.94 8.97
CA ILE A 238 -0.63 -14.56 9.55
C ILE A 238 -1.04 -15.63 10.57
N ARG A 239 -1.93 -15.31 11.51
CA ARG A 239 -2.40 -16.25 12.55
C ARG A 239 -3.11 -17.46 11.96
N THR A 240 -4.08 -17.25 11.05
CA THR A 240 -4.84 -18.33 10.41
C THR A 240 -3.92 -19.23 9.61
N GLN A 241 -2.96 -18.63 8.90
CA GLN A 241 -1.91 -19.38 8.26
C GLN A 241 -1.17 -20.18 9.36
N THR A 242 -0.45 -19.57 10.29
CA THR A 242 0.38 -20.28 11.29
C THR A 242 -0.34 -21.44 12.00
N ALA A 243 -1.62 -21.28 12.36
CA ALA A 243 -2.43 -22.35 12.95
C ALA A 243 -2.57 -23.59 12.03
N GLN A 244 -2.81 -23.38 10.73
CA GLN A 244 -2.87 -24.47 9.75
C GLN A 244 -1.53 -25.21 9.59
N LEU A 245 -0.38 -24.54 9.79
CA LEU A 245 0.93 -25.20 9.76
C LEU A 245 1.12 -26.14 10.95
N ILE A 246 0.68 -25.71 12.13
CA ILE A 246 0.74 -26.54 13.34
C ILE A 246 -0.17 -27.77 13.19
N GLN A 247 -1.34 -27.61 12.58
CA GLN A 247 -2.30 -28.71 12.36
C GLN A 247 -1.87 -29.70 11.26
N ALA A 248 -1.00 -29.29 10.33
CA ALA A 248 -0.51 -30.12 9.24
C ALA A 248 0.78 -30.89 9.56
N ARG A 249 1.35 -30.69 10.76
CA ARG A 249 2.51 -31.42 11.29
C ARG A 249 2.07 -32.52 12.24
#